data_AF-A0A3Q3E8T8-F1
#
_entry.id   AF-A0A3Q3E8T8-F1
#
_cell.length_a   1.000
_cell.length_b   1.000
_cell.length_c   1.000
_cell.angle_alpha   90.00
_cell.angle_beta   90.00
_cell.angle_gamma   90.00
#
_symmetry.space_group_name_H-M   'P 1'
#
loop_
_entity.id
_entity.type
_entity.pdbx_description
1 polymer ?
#
loop_
_entity_poly.entity_id
_entity_poly.type
_entity_poly.pdbx_seq_one_letter_code
_entity_poly.pdbx_strand_id
1 'polypeptide(L)'
;MSFNESKIKKMLPKTYLRKQVTQEISIALTHFQFLVPVMDKHVYNDGTSKDLMSLTGTIPIKCQDKTYNIPVCLWLEESFPQTAPICYIRPTQEMMLLKGKFVSSNGEVRLPYLEEWKHGECDLVSLLQVMCVIFGDFPPVCMKQYPEPEQTSCWLQFQRQTQVLSDSDGSMYLCLPREDDQQDHETTLKR
;
A
#
# COMPACT_ATOMS: atom_id res chain seq x y z
N MET A 1 14.53 -16.55 -4.87
CA MET A 1 15.68 -17.01 -4.08
C MET A 1 15.20 -17.25 -2.65
N SER A 2 15.48 -18.40 -2.04
CA SER A 2 15.11 -18.62 -0.64
C SER A 2 16.14 -17.94 0.27
N PHE A 3 15.68 -17.14 1.24
CA PHE A 3 16.53 -16.54 2.26
C PHE A 3 16.47 -17.41 3.51
N ASN A 4 17.60 -18.00 3.88
CA ASN A 4 17.73 -18.68 5.16
C ASN A 4 18.22 -17.70 6.25
N GLU A 5 17.94 -18.01 7.51
CA GLU A 5 18.34 -17.20 8.67
C GLU A 5 19.85 -16.88 8.65
N SER A 6 20.69 -17.86 8.31
CA SER A 6 22.13 -17.69 8.30
C SER A 6 22.61 -16.62 7.30
N LYS A 7 21.93 -16.50 6.15
CA LYS A 7 22.23 -15.53 5.11
C LYS A 7 21.79 -14.14 5.56
N ILE A 8 20.57 -14.00 6.10
CA ILE A 8 20.05 -12.73 6.62
C ILE A 8 20.95 -12.22 7.76
N LYS A 9 21.32 -13.09 8.69
CA LYS A 9 22.22 -12.75 9.80
C LYS A 9 23.59 -12.25 9.36
N LYS A 10 24.11 -12.75 8.22
CA LYS A 10 25.38 -12.30 7.63
C LYS A 10 25.26 -10.94 6.94
N MET A 11 24.08 -10.58 6.44
CA MET A 11 23.82 -9.27 5.84
C MET A 11 23.76 -8.16 6.90
N LEU A 12 23.26 -8.49 8.09
CA LEU A 12 23.10 -7.51 9.18
C LEU A 12 24.45 -7.12 9.82
N PRO A 13 24.76 -5.81 9.88
CA PRO A 13 25.88 -5.30 10.68
C PRO A 13 25.78 -5.65 12.17
N LYS A 14 26.90 -5.56 12.89
CA LYS A 14 26.95 -5.85 14.34
C LYS A 14 26.16 -4.84 15.19
N THR A 15 25.81 -3.68 14.64
CA THR A 15 25.01 -2.64 15.29
C THR A 15 23.57 -3.08 15.51
N TYR A 16 23.05 -3.99 14.69
CA TYR A 16 21.71 -4.56 14.86
C TYR A 16 21.69 -5.62 15.97
N LEU A 17 20.51 -5.80 16.56
CA LEU A 17 20.17 -6.97 17.36
C LEU A 17 19.98 -8.21 16.47
N ARG A 18 21.08 -8.66 15.83
CA ARG A 18 21.09 -9.61 14.71
C ARG A 18 20.24 -10.86 14.92
N LYS A 19 20.18 -11.40 16.14
CA LYS A 19 19.37 -12.59 16.44
C LYS A 19 17.87 -12.29 16.28
N GLN A 20 17.38 -11.22 16.92
CA GLN A 20 15.97 -10.85 16.88
C GLN A 20 15.56 -10.38 15.50
N VAL A 21 16.35 -9.49 14.87
CA VAL A 21 16.04 -8.96 13.54
C VAL A 21 16.03 -10.07 12.48
N THR A 22 16.96 -11.02 12.54
CA THR A 22 16.95 -12.18 11.63
C THR A 22 15.68 -13.02 11.81
N GLN A 23 15.28 -13.29 13.05
CA GLN A 23 14.10 -14.10 13.35
C GLN A 23 12.82 -13.41 12.85
N GLU A 24 12.63 -12.13 13.16
CA GLU A 24 11.50 -11.31 12.68
C GLU A 24 11.41 -11.32 11.15
N ILE A 25 12.52 -11.06 10.46
CA ILE A 25 12.58 -11.09 9.00
C ILE A 25 12.24 -12.49 8.48
N SER A 26 12.85 -13.54 9.04
CA SER A 26 12.62 -14.91 8.57
C SER A 26 11.16 -15.32 8.70
N ILE A 27 10.50 -14.97 9.81
CA ILE A 27 9.05 -15.21 9.98
C ILE A 27 8.26 -14.36 8.99
N ALA A 28 8.58 -13.07 8.82
CA ALA A 28 7.89 -12.23 7.83
C ALA A 28 7.97 -12.84 6.40
N LEU A 29 9.12 -13.39 6.02
CA LEU A 29 9.34 -14.00 4.70
C LEU A 29 8.63 -15.36 4.51
N THR A 30 8.29 -16.09 5.58
CA THR A 30 7.47 -17.31 5.42
C THR A 30 6.03 -16.97 5.05
N HIS A 31 5.50 -15.85 5.57
CA HIS A 31 4.16 -15.36 5.26
C HIS A 31 4.11 -14.54 3.97
N PHE A 32 5.12 -13.71 3.71
CA PHE A 32 5.20 -12.79 2.59
C PHE A 32 6.41 -13.10 1.70
N GLN A 33 6.26 -14.13 0.87
CA GLN A 33 7.35 -14.72 0.08
C GLN A 33 7.88 -13.81 -1.06
N PHE A 34 7.15 -12.75 -1.40
CA PHE A 34 7.55 -11.77 -2.42
C PHE A 34 8.34 -10.59 -1.85
N LEU A 35 8.59 -10.57 -0.54
CA LEU A 35 9.51 -9.63 0.07
C LEU A 35 10.95 -10.17 0.01
N VAL A 36 11.89 -9.25 -0.10
CA VAL A 36 13.31 -9.53 -0.25
C VAL A 36 14.08 -8.68 0.76
N PRO A 37 14.86 -9.29 1.67
CA PRO A 37 15.76 -8.55 2.54
C PRO A 37 16.95 -8.03 1.75
N VAL A 38 17.24 -6.74 1.88
CA VAL A 38 18.34 -6.05 1.17
C VAL A 38 18.98 -5.03 2.10
N MET A 39 20.31 -5.02 2.17
CA MET A 39 21.05 -3.91 2.76
C MET A 39 21.21 -2.81 1.72
N ASP A 40 20.68 -1.63 1.99
CA ASP A 40 20.68 -0.51 1.05
C ASP A 40 20.77 0.84 1.79
N LYS A 41 21.09 1.91 1.07
CA LYS A 41 21.25 3.24 1.62
C LYS A 41 19.90 3.95 1.73
N HIS A 42 19.44 4.14 2.96
CA HIS A 42 18.30 5.00 3.26
C HIS A 42 18.76 6.46 3.35
N VAL A 43 18.00 7.38 2.76
CA VAL A 43 18.23 8.83 2.84
C VAL A 43 17.08 9.43 3.64
N TYR A 44 17.39 10.06 4.77
CA TYR A 44 16.41 10.71 5.64
C TYR A 44 16.00 12.08 5.10
N ASN A 45 14.92 12.62 5.65
CA ASN A 45 14.38 13.92 5.25
C ASN A 45 15.34 15.09 5.53
N ASP A 46 16.31 14.94 6.44
CA ASP A 46 17.36 15.92 6.71
C ASP A 46 18.55 15.85 5.74
N GLY A 47 18.49 14.93 4.76
CA GLY A 47 19.53 14.69 3.77
C GLY A 47 20.66 13.77 4.25
N THR A 48 20.64 13.34 5.51
CA THR A 48 21.58 12.33 5.99
C THR A 48 21.25 10.97 5.37
N SER A 49 22.24 10.08 5.30
CA SER A 49 22.03 8.74 4.76
C SER A 49 22.71 7.68 5.60
N LYS A 50 22.11 6.49 5.63
CA LYS A 50 22.58 5.35 6.43
C LYS A 50 22.29 4.05 5.71
N ASP A 51 23.22 3.11 5.80
CA ASP A 51 23.02 1.76 5.26
C ASP A 51 22.15 0.96 6.24
N LEU A 52 20.92 0.64 5.81
CA LEU A 52 19.91 -0.03 6.62
C LEU A 52 19.46 -1.34 5.98
N MET A 53 18.95 -2.24 6.81
CA MET A 53 18.23 -3.41 6.31
C MET A 53 16.84 -2.98 5.84
N SER A 54 16.43 -3.42 4.66
CA SER A 54 15.10 -3.21 4.12
C SER A 54 14.43 -4.53 3.74
N LEU A 55 13.11 -4.61 3.86
CA LEU A 55 12.28 -5.62 3.22
C LEU A 55 11.54 -4.96 2.05
N THR A 56 11.98 -5.28 0.85
CA THR A 56 11.43 -4.69 -0.38
C THR A 56 10.77 -5.76 -1.24
N GLY A 57 9.59 -5.47 -1.77
CA GLY A 57 8.86 -6.40 -2.60
C GLY A 57 7.39 -6.03 -2.70
N THR A 58 6.50 -7.02 -2.79
CA THR A 58 5.06 -6.79 -2.85
C THR A 58 4.31 -7.51 -1.73
N ILE A 59 3.19 -6.92 -1.31
CA ILE A 59 2.21 -7.58 -0.44
C ILE A 59 0.87 -7.74 -1.17
N PRO A 60 0.18 -8.88 -1.02
CA PRO A 60 -1.13 -9.07 -1.60
C PRO A 60 -2.19 -8.36 -0.77
N ILE A 61 -3.00 -7.51 -1.40
CA ILE A 61 -4.17 -6.88 -0.79
C ILE A 61 -5.43 -7.38 -1.50
N LYS A 62 -6.56 -7.43 -0.80
CA LYS A 62 -7.87 -7.67 -1.41
C LYS A 62 -8.62 -6.36 -1.51
N CYS A 63 -8.88 -5.90 -2.73
CA CYS A 63 -9.66 -4.70 -3.02
C CYS A 63 -10.78 -5.09 -3.98
N GLN A 64 -12.03 -4.84 -3.62
CA GLN A 64 -13.22 -5.15 -4.45
C GLN A 64 -13.19 -6.58 -5.03
N ASP A 65 -13.00 -7.57 -4.15
CA ASP A 65 -12.92 -9.01 -4.47
C ASP A 65 -11.78 -9.44 -5.41
N LYS A 66 -10.88 -8.52 -5.77
CA LYS A 66 -9.67 -8.81 -6.55
C LYS A 66 -8.43 -8.66 -5.68
N THR A 67 -7.45 -9.52 -5.95
CA THR A 67 -6.15 -9.46 -5.25
C THR A 67 -5.17 -8.64 -6.07
N TYR A 68 -4.60 -7.61 -5.46
CA TYR A 68 -3.59 -6.74 -6.06
C TYR A 68 -2.27 -6.85 -5.29
N ASN A 69 -1.15 -6.75 -6.00
CA ASN A 69 0.19 -6.78 -5.40
C ASN A 69 0.69 -5.35 -5.21
N ILE A 70 0.73 -4.88 -3.97
CA ILE A 70 1.16 -3.53 -3.64
C ILE A 70 2.66 -3.53 -3.35
N PRO A 71 3.47 -2.76 -4.09
CA PRO A 71 4.89 -2.66 -3.85
C PRO A 71 5.18 -1.86 -2.59
N VAL A 72 5.93 -2.46 -1.67
CA VAL A 72 6.28 -1.90 -0.36
C VAL A 72 7.78 -2.00 -0.09
N CYS A 73 8.26 -1.14 0.79
CA CYS A 73 9.64 -1.11 1.26
C CYS A 73 9.63 -0.74 2.75
N LEU A 74 10.03 -1.67 3.60
CA LEU A 74 10.10 -1.50 5.05
C LEU A 74 11.56 -1.37 5.45
N TRP A 75 11.98 -0.21 5.93
CA TRP A 75 13.30 0.03 6.46
C TRP A 75 13.35 -0.29 7.95
N LEU A 76 14.32 -1.10 8.34
CA LEU A 76 14.57 -1.46 9.73
C LEU A 76 15.75 -0.62 10.23
N GLU A 77 15.49 0.24 11.21
CA GLU A 77 16.55 0.96 11.93
C GLU A 77 17.43 0.00 12.73
N GLU A 78 18.63 0.45 13.10
CA GLU A 78 19.53 -0.33 13.97
C GLU A 78 18.92 -0.59 15.36
N SER A 79 18.02 0.30 15.81
CA SER A 79 17.25 0.16 17.04
C SER A 79 16.08 -0.82 16.93
N PHE A 80 15.72 -1.28 15.74
CA PHE A 80 14.69 -2.31 15.58
C PHE A 80 15.08 -3.60 16.33
N PRO A 81 14.15 -4.25 17.06
CA PRO A 81 12.70 -4.02 17.13
C PRO A 81 12.20 -3.02 18.18
N GLN A 82 13.07 -2.24 18.84
CA GLN A 82 12.63 -1.25 19.83
C GLN A 82 11.90 -0.06 19.20
N THR A 83 12.24 0.27 17.95
CA THR A 83 11.56 1.28 17.15
C THR A 83 10.81 0.62 16.00
N ALA A 84 9.68 1.21 15.59
CA ALA A 84 8.93 0.77 14.42
C ALA A 84 9.79 0.83 13.14
N PRO A 85 9.50 -0.02 12.15
CA PRO A 85 10.09 0.13 10.82
C PRO A 85 9.52 1.35 10.09
N ILE A 86 10.34 1.98 9.25
CA ILE A 86 9.90 3.08 8.38
C ILE A 86 9.37 2.47 7.08
N CYS A 87 8.09 2.66 6.79
CA CYS A 87 7.41 1.97 5.71
C CYS A 87 7.09 2.91 4.56
N TYR A 88 7.35 2.48 3.32
CA TYR A 88 7.03 3.22 2.10
C TYR A 88 6.28 2.35 1.10
N ILE A 89 5.37 2.97 0.37
CA ILE A 89 4.85 2.47 -0.89
C ILE A 89 5.84 2.83 -1.99
N ARG A 90 6.12 1.87 -2.89
CA ARG A 90 7.06 2.04 -4.01
C ARG A 90 6.33 1.87 -5.35
N PRO A 91 5.55 2.85 -5.83
CA PRO A 91 4.80 2.72 -7.07
C PRO A 91 5.72 2.35 -8.24
N THR A 92 5.23 1.47 -9.13
CA THR A 92 5.91 1.22 -10.41
C THR A 92 5.73 2.42 -11.35
N GLN A 93 6.41 2.42 -12.50
CA GLN A 93 6.27 3.49 -13.50
C GLN A 93 4.82 3.66 -13.98
N GLU A 94 4.03 2.60 -13.96
CA GLU A 94 2.63 2.58 -14.37
C GLU A 94 1.66 2.96 -13.25
N MET A 95 2.15 3.15 -12.02
CA MET A 95 1.30 3.48 -10.86
C MET A 95 1.43 4.95 -10.47
N MET A 96 0.37 5.49 -9.88
CA MET A 96 0.37 6.76 -9.17
C MET A 96 0.08 6.54 -7.70
N LEU A 97 0.81 7.25 -6.85
CA LEU A 97 0.57 7.23 -5.41
C LEU A 97 -0.70 8.01 -5.07
N LEU A 98 -1.57 7.40 -4.27
CA LEU A 98 -2.75 8.05 -3.71
C LEU A 98 -2.41 8.52 -2.29
N LYS A 99 -2.25 9.84 -2.14
CA LYS A 99 -2.14 10.44 -0.80
C LYS A 99 -3.45 10.26 -0.04
N GLY A 100 -3.36 10.00 1.26
CA GLY A 100 -4.53 9.79 2.09
C GLY A 100 -4.21 9.82 3.58
N LYS A 101 -5.15 9.33 4.39
CA LYS A 101 -4.98 9.24 5.84
C LYS A 101 -3.76 8.42 6.23
N PHE A 102 -3.56 7.29 5.54
CA PHE A 102 -2.54 6.31 5.90
C PHE A 102 -1.27 6.39 5.06
N VAL A 103 -1.22 7.23 4.02
CA VAL A 103 -0.08 7.36 3.12
C VAL A 103 0.17 8.84 2.79
N SER A 104 1.39 9.28 3.04
CA SER A 104 1.87 10.63 2.76
C SER A 104 2.15 10.83 1.25
N SER A 105 2.34 12.08 0.81
CA SER A 105 2.61 12.40 -0.59
C SER A 105 3.95 11.86 -1.13
N ASN A 106 4.90 11.56 -0.24
CA ASN A 106 6.18 10.92 -0.56
C ASN A 106 6.10 9.37 -0.56
N GLY A 107 4.92 8.79 -0.26
CA GLY A 107 4.73 7.33 -0.18
C GLY A 107 4.94 6.75 1.21
N GLU A 108 5.30 7.56 2.20
CA GLU A 108 5.48 7.11 3.58
C GLU A 108 4.16 6.66 4.19
N VAL A 109 4.15 5.46 4.77
CA VAL A 109 2.99 4.83 5.38
C VAL A 109 2.92 5.27 6.84
N ARG A 110 1.75 5.79 7.24
CA ARG A 110 1.44 6.24 8.59
C ARG A 110 0.23 5.48 9.11
N LEU A 111 0.46 4.53 10.00
CA LEU A 111 -0.58 3.68 10.57
C LEU A 111 -0.57 3.83 12.09
N PRO A 112 -1.73 3.75 12.76
CA PRO A 112 -1.78 3.71 14.23
C PRO A 112 -0.89 2.61 14.82
N TYR A 113 -0.82 1.46 14.13
CA TYR A 113 0.05 0.34 14.54
C TYR A 113 1.55 0.70 14.53
N LEU A 114 2.00 1.61 13.65
CA LEU A 114 3.38 2.10 13.64
C LEU A 114 3.60 3.16 14.73
N GLU A 115 2.61 4.02 14.97
CA GLU A 115 2.66 5.07 15.99
C GLU A 115 2.67 4.50 17.41
N GLU A 116 1.92 3.42 17.65
CA GLU A 116 1.81 2.73 18.93
C GLU A 116 2.75 1.52 19.05
N TRP A 117 3.76 1.42 18.18
CA TRP A 117 4.68 0.29 18.15
C TRP A 117 5.36 0.05 19.50
N LYS A 118 5.21 -1.17 20.04
CA LYS A 118 5.84 -1.61 21.27
C LYS A 118 6.58 -2.93 21.05
N HIS A 119 7.85 -2.95 21.40
CA HIS A 119 8.64 -4.17 21.32
C HIS A 119 8.04 -5.27 22.21
N GLY A 120 7.84 -6.46 21.62
CA GLY A 120 7.26 -7.63 22.30
C GLY A 120 5.75 -7.76 22.17
N GLU A 121 5.05 -6.67 21.81
CA GLU A 121 3.62 -6.67 21.45
C GLU A 121 3.43 -6.56 19.93
N CYS A 122 4.31 -5.81 19.26
CA CYS A 122 4.29 -5.61 17.81
C CYS A 122 5.39 -6.39 17.09
N ASP A 123 5.04 -6.98 15.95
CA ASP A 123 5.94 -7.70 15.06
C ASP A 123 5.73 -7.32 13.57
N LEU A 124 6.66 -7.75 12.70
CA LEU A 124 6.59 -7.43 11.26
C LEU A 124 5.43 -8.13 10.52
N VAL A 125 5.06 -9.35 10.92
CA VAL A 125 3.98 -10.10 10.26
C VAL A 125 2.66 -9.39 10.49
N SER A 126 2.38 -9.05 11.75
CA SER A 126 1.19 -8.32 12.18
C SER A 126 1.12 -6.95 11.51
N LEU A 127 2.23 -6.22 11.42
CA LEU A 127 2.29 -4.96 10.66
C LEU A 127 1.88 -5.15 9.19
N LEU A 128 2.47 -6.14 8.50
CA LEU A 128 2.18 -6.40 7.09
C LEU A 128 0.72 -6.84 6.90
N GLN A 129 0.15 -7.60 7.82
CA GLN A 129 -1.27 -7.97 7.81
C GLN A 129 -2.17 -6.74 7.98
N VAL A 130 -1.84 -5.84 8.92
CA VAL A 130 -2.56 -4.57 9.09
C VAL A 130 -2.48 -3.73 7.81
N MET A 131 -1.31 -3.66 7.16
CA MET A 131 -1.17 -3.00 5.87
C MET A 131 -2.07 -3.64 4.80
N CYS A 132 -2.14 -4.97 4.73
CA CYS A 132 -3.01 -5.68 3.78
C CYS A 132 -4.50 -5.34 3.97
N VAL A 133 -4.96 -5.28 5.21
CA VAL A 133 -6.36 -4.94 5.54
C VAL A 133 -6.65 -3.48 5.20
N ILE A 134 -5.84 -2.55 5.72
CA ILE A 134 -6.06 -1.12 5.52
C ILE A 134 -5.98 -0.73 4.05
N PHE A 135 -5.04 -1.29 3.29
CA PHE A 135 -4.92 -1.01 1.86
C PHE A 135 -5.97 -1.71 1.00
N GLY A 136 -6.64 -2.75 1.53
CA GLY A 136 -7.82 -3.33 0.90
C GLY A 136 -8.99 -2.34 0.86
N ASP A 137 -9.21 -1.64 1.97
CA ASP A 137 -10.26 -0.62 2.10
C ASP A 137 -9.85 0.73 1.50
N PHE A 138 -8.56 1.09 1.65
CA PHE A 138 -7.98 2.37 1.22
C PHE A 138 -6.75 2.13 0.34
N PRO A 139 -6.93 1.78 -0.95
CA PRO A 139 -5.82 1.50 -1.85
C PRO A 139 -4.81 2.66 -1.93
N PRO A 140 -3.50 2.40 -1.74
CA PRO A 140 -2.49 3.46 -1.69
C PRO A 140 -1.96 3.86 -3.06
N VAL A 141 -2.33 3.13 -4.12
CA VAL A 141 -1.93 3.39 -5.50
C VAL A 141 -3.10 3.17 -6.45
N CYS A 142 -3.05 3.85 -7.58
CA CYS A 142 -3.88 3.53 -8.75
C CYS A 142 -2.99 3.38 -9.99
N MET A 143 -3.53 2.79 -11.06
CA MET A 143 -2.83 2.75 -12.34
C MET A 143 -2.94 4.11 -13.04
N LYS A 144 -1.84 4.52 -13.68
CA LYS A 144 -1.83 5.64 -14.63
C LYS A 144 -2.74 5.27 -15.78
N GLN A 145 -3.67 6.15 -16.10
CA GLN A 145 -4.36 6.08 -17.37
C GLN A 145 -3.35 6.48 -18.45
N TYR A 146 -3.03 5.57 -19.35
CA TYR A 146 -2.57 6.00 -20.67
C TYR A 146 -3.79 6.63 -21.35
N PRO A 147 -3.73 7.88 -21.83
CA PRO A 147 -4.81 8.40 -22.65
C PRO A 147 -4.83 7.60 -23.94
N GLU A 148 -5.67 6.58 -24.00
CA GLU A 148 -6.29 6.19 -25.26
C GLU A 148 -7.22 7.35 -25.65
N PRO A 149 -7.12 7.92 -26.86
CA PRO A 149 -8.11 8.88 -27.31
C PRO A 149 -9.46 8.14 -27.36
N GLU A 150 -10.42 8.61 -26.57
CA GLU A 150 -11.78 8.08 -26.37
C GLU A 150 -11.91 6.98 -25.31
N GLN A 151 -12.01 7.36 -24.02
CA GLN A 151 -13.03 6.92 -23.03
C GLN A 151 -12.79 7.63 -21.69
N THR A 152 -13.01 8.94 -21.65
CA THR A 152 -12.90 9.78 -20.44
C THR A 152 -14.16 9.76 -19.56
N SER A 153 -14.89 8.64 -19.45
CA SER A 153 -16.20 8.65 -18.78
C SER A 153 -16.23 8.10 -17.34
N CYS A 154 -15.43 7.11 -16.95
CA CYS A 154 -15.72 6.40 -15.69
C CYS A 154 -15.09 7.01 -14.40
N TRP A 155 -13.88 7.57 -14.46
CA TRP A 155 -13.15 7.96 -13.24
C TRP A 155 -13.40 9.41 -12.77
N LEU A 156 -13.78 10.31 -13.67
CA LEU A 156 -14.14 11.69 -13.31
C LEU A 156 -15.52 11.79 -12.64
N GLN A 157 -16.37 10.77 -12.78
CA GLN A 157 -17.68 10.72 -12.11
C GLN A 157 -17.57 10.38 -10.62
N PHE A 158 -16.59 9.57 -10.21
CA PHE A 158 -16.46 9.15 -8.81
C PHE A 158 -15.94 10.27 -7.88
N GLN A 159 -15.16 11.22 -8.40
CA GLN A 159 -14.67 12.37 -7.60
C GLN A 159 -15.65 13.55 -7.54
N ARG A 160 -16.75 13.54 -8.32
CA ARG A 160 -17.72 14.66 -8.38
C ARG A 160 -19.01 14.44 -7.56
N GLN A 161 -19.21 13.27 -6.96
CA GLN A 161 -20.42 12.95 -6.20
C GLN A 161 -20.19 12.89 -4.68
N THR A 162 -19.79 14.01 -4.09
CA THR A 162 -20.24 14.38 -2.74
C THR A 162 -20.59 15.86 -2.74
N GLN A 163 -21.66 16.21 -3.45
CA GLN A 163 -22.39 17.45 -3.19
C GLN A 163 -23.72 17.05 -2.55
N VAL A 164 -23.78 17.23 -1.23
CA VAL A 164 -25.03 17.20 -0.47
C VAL A 164 -25.80 18.46 -0.88
N LEU A 165 -26.87 18.31 -1.65
CA LEU A 165 -27.82 19.39 -1.86
C LEU A 165 -28.82 19.35 -0.71
N SER A 166 -28.87 20.42 0.08
CA SER A 166 -29.87 20.64 1.12
C SER A 166 -31.00 21.48 0.55
N ASP A 167 -32.20 20.93 0.46
CA ASP A 167 -33.42 21.72 0.30
C ASP A 167 -33.92 22.19 1.68
N SER A 168 -34.73 23.26 1.67
CA SER A 168 -35.19 24.04 2.83
C SER A 168 -36.00 23.27 3.87
N ASP A 169 -36.34 22.00 3.63
CA ASP A 169 -37.13 21.16 4.53
C ASP A 169 -36.31 20.04 5.22
N GLY A 170 -34.98 20.05 5.11
CA GLY A 170 -34.09 19.24 5.97
C GLY A 170 -34.08 17.74 5.72
N SER A 171 -34.65 17.25 4.62
CA SER A 171 -34.58 15.83 4.24
C SER A 171 -33.34 15.52 3.41
N MET A 172 -32.51 14.57 3.86
CA MET A 172 -31.33 14.09 3.14
C MET A 172 -31.72 12.97 2.17
N TYR A 173 -31.42 13.12 0.88
CA TYR A 173 -31.61 12.06 -0.12
C TYR A 173 -30.27 11.62 -0.68
N LEU A 174 -30.05 10.30 -0.73
CA LEU A 174 -28.95 9.67 -1.46
C LEU A 174 -29.43 9.36 -2.88
N CYS A 175 -28.78 9.93 -3.91
CA CYS A 175 -29.03 9.51 -5.29
C CYS A 175 -28.34 8.17 -5.54
N LEU A 176 -29.12 7.09 -5.56
CA LEU A 176 -28.67 5.81 -6.11
C LEU A 176 -28.85 5.84 -7.64
N PRO A 177 -27.85 5.42 -8.42
CA PRO A 177 -28.04 5.25 -9.86
C PRO A 177 -29.05 4.10 -10.09
N ARG A 178 -30.06 4.35 -10.91
CA ARG A 178 -30.96 3.31 -11.43
C ARG A 178 -30.18 2.48 -12.46
N GLU A 179 -30.02 1.20 -12.17
CA GLU A 179 -29.76 0.19 -13.20
C GLU A 179 -31.12 -0.17 -13.83
N ASP A 180 -31.27 0.07 -15.12
CA ASP A 180 -32.17 -0.72 -15.95
C ASP A 180 -31.51 -0.91 -17.32
N ASP A 181 -31.17 -2.17 -17.56
CA ASP A 181 -30.87 -2.79 -18.83
C ASP A 181 -32.01 -2.59 -19.86
N GLN A 182 -31.66 -2.68 -21.15
CA GLN A 182 -32.17 -3.68 -22.09
C GLN A 182 -32.30 -3.15 -23.55
N GLN A 183 -31.28 -3.49 -24.35
CA GLN A 183 -31.38 -4.34 -25.55
C GLN A 183 -32.20 -3.89 -26.78
N ASP A 184 -31.48 -3.83 -27.90
CA ASP A 184 -31.85 -4.13 -29.30
C ASP A 184 -33.12 -3.49 -29.92
N HIS A 185 -32.91 -2.66 -30.94
CA HIS A 185 -33.43 -3.01 -32.26
C HIS A 185 -32.65 -2.40 -33.43
N GLU A 186 -32.44 -3.30 -34.37
CA GLU A 186 -31.77 -3.26 -35.66
C GLU A 186 -32.42 -2.34 -36.71
N THR A 187 -31.57 -1.91 -37.64
CA THR A 187 -31.73 -1.18 -38.91
C THR A 187 -33.10 -1.13 -39.60
N THR A 188 -33.42 0.03 -40.22
CA THR A 188 -33.32 0.23 -41.69
C THR A 188 -33.56 1.69 -42.10
N LEU A 189 -32.72 2.14 -43.04
CA LEU A 189 -32.66 3.45 -43.66
C LEU A 189 -33.33 3.43 -45.06
N LYS A 190 -33.89 4.58 -45.46
CA LYS A 190 -34.14 5.11 -46.84
C LYS A 190 -35.48 4.83 -47.56
N ARG A 191 -36.09 5.99 -47.86
CA ARG A 191 -36.92 6.43 -49.01
C ARG A 191 -38.33 5.87 -49.17
#